data_AF-A0AA41VLP7-F1
#
_entry.id   AF-A0AA41VLP7-F1
#
_cell.length_a   1.000
_cell.length_b   1.000
_cell.length_c   1.000
_cell.angle_alpha   90.00
_cell.angle_beta   90.00
_cell.angle_gamma   90.00
#
_symmetry.space_group_name_H-M   'P 1'
#
loop_
_entity.id
_entity.type
_entity.pdbx_description
1 polymer ?
#
loop_
_entity_poly.entity_id
_entity_poly.type
_entity_poly.pdbx_seq_one_letter_code
_entity_poly.pdbx_strand_id
1 'polypeptide(L)'
;EKKSIRPTFSAERIFGGTSLAMCSNDFICFYDWAECRLIRRIDVNVKNVYWADSGDLVAIASDTSFYILKYNRDIVSSYLDSGKPTDDEGVEDAFELLHEINERVRTGLWVGDCFIYSNSTWRLNYCVGGEVTTMFHLDRPMYLLGYLASHSRVYLIDKQFNVIGYTLLLSLIEYKTLVMRGDLERASQILPSIPKEHLNSVAHFLESRGMLEDALEVATDPNYRFDLAIQLGRLDVAKAIAVEVKSESKWKQLGELAMSSGK
;
A
#
# COMPACT_ATOMS: atom_id res chain seq x y z
N GLU A 1 -26.51 7.81 28.05
CA GLU A 1 -27.86 7.62 27.48
C GLU A 1 -27.84 6.39 26.59
N LYS A 2 -28.85 5.50 26.64
CA LYS A 2 -28.89 4.29 25.81
C LYS A 2 -29.73 4.57 24.56
N LYS A 3 -29.09 4.66 23.38
CA LYS A 3 -29.78 4.74 22.10
C LYS A 3 -29.96 3.33 21.51
N SER A 4 -31.10 3.09 20.86
CA SER A 4 -31.44 1.79 20.27
C SER A 4 -31.74 1.99 18.79
N ILE A 5 -31.03 1.25 17.93
CA ILE A 5 -31.25 1.23 16.49
C ILE A 5 -31.99 -0.05 16.15
N ARG A 6 -33.04 0.05 15.34
CA ARG A 6 -33.68 -1.10 14.73
C ARG A 6 -33.57 -0.95 13.21
N PRO A 7 -32.60 -1.62 12.56
CA PRO A 7 -32.50 -1.57 11.11
C PRO A 7 -33.78 -2.13 10.48
N THR A 8 -34.13 -1.61 9.30
CA THR A 8 -35.26 -2.09 8.48
C THR A 8 -34.98 -3.43 7.81
N PHE A 9 -33.76 -3.95 7.95
CA PHE A 9 -33.28 -5.20 7.39
C PHE A 9 -32.70 -6.12 8.47
N SER A 10 -32.53 -7.40 8.13
CA SER A 10 -31.83 -8.35 9.00
C SER A 10 -30.33 -8.10 8.92
N ALA A 11 -29.76 -7.58 10.00
CA ALA A 11 -28.32 -7.37 10.13
C ALA A 11 -27.63 -8.69 10.49
N GLU A 12 -26.68 -9.12 9.67
CA GLU A 12 -25.91 -10.35 9.88
C GLU A 12 -24.61 -10.09 10.63
N ARG A 13 -23.98 -8.95 10.34
CA ARG A 13 -22.71 -8.53 10.93
C ARG A 13 -22.71 -7.04 11.21
N ILE A 14 -21.92 -6.67 12.21
CA ILE A 14 -21.65 -5.28 12.57
C ILE A 14 -20.16 -5.03 12.51
N PHE A 15 -19.77 -3.84 12.07
CA PHE A 15 -18.39 -3.38 12.05
C PHE A 15 -18.30 -2.02 12.71
N GLY A 16 -17.21 -1.80 13.44
CA GLY A 16 -16.89 -0.51 14.04
C GLY A 16 -15.93 0.32 13.18
N GLY A 17 -15.38 1.37 13.79
CA GLY A 17 -14.46 2.33 13.17
C GLY A 17 -15.03 3.74 13.26
N THR A 18 -14.73 4.57 12.28
CA THR A 18 -15.21 5.98 12.22
C THR A 18 -16.73 6.09 12.32
N SER A 19 -17.45 5.14 11.72
CA SER A 19 -18.91 5.04 11.77
C SER A 19 -19.31 3.59 12.08
N LEU A 20 -20.52 3.40 12.62
CA LEU A 20 -21.10 2.07 12.81
C LEU A 20 -21.54 1.53 11.46
N ALA A 21 -21.11 0.33 11.08
CA ALA A 21 -21.59 -0.32 9.86
C ALA A 21 -22.39 -1.58 10.19
N MET A 22 -23.57 -1.72 9.59
CA MET A 22 -24.42 -2.91 9.71
C MET A 22 -24.59 -3.52 8.33
N CYS A 23 -24.30 -4.81 8.22
CA CYS A 23 -24.21 -5.52 6.95
C CYS A 23 -25.36 -6.53 6.80
N SER A 24 -25.96 -6.59 5.62
CA SER A 24 -26.80 -7.70 5.17
C SER A 24 -26.00 -8.62 4.21
N ASN A 25 -26.66 -9.45 3.42
CA ASN A 25 -25.97 -10.36 2.49
C ASN A 25 -25.35 -9.65 1.28
N ASP A 26 -25.95 -8.54 0.87
CA ASP A 26 -25.73 -7.89 -0.42
C ASP A 26 -25.44 -6.39 -0.30
N PHE A 27 -25.57 -5.81 0.90
CA PHE A 27 -25.26 -4.41 1.14
C PHE A 27 -24.77 -4.16 2.57
N ILE A 28 -24.15 -2.99 2.76
CA ILE A 28 -23.74 -2.45 4.04
C ILE A 28 -24.28 -1.03 4.23
N CYS A 29 -24.79 -0.75 5.43
CA CYS A 29 -25.26 0.57 5.81
C CYS A 29 -24.35 1.16 6.88
N PHE A 30 -23.83 2.36 6.65
CA PHE A 30 -23.05 3.13 7.60
C PHE A 30 -23.95 4.10 8.36
N TYR A 31 -23.74 4.22 9.66
CA TYR A 31 -24.51 5.04 10.59
C TYR A 31 -23.58 5.89 11.44
N ASP A 32 -24.03 7.11 11.74
CA ASP A 32 -23.37 7.96 12.73
C ASP A 32 -23.50 7.36 14.14
N TRP A 33 -22.45 7.45 14.94
CA TRP A 33 -22.44 6.96 16.32
C TRP A 33 -23.27 7.83 17.27
N ALA A 34 -23.37 9.14 17.02
CA ALA A 34 -24.01 10.07 17.94
C ALA A 34 -25.54 9.94 17.90
N GLU A 35 -26.14 10.04 16.73
CA GLU A 35 -27.58 10.05 16.49
C GLU A 35 -28.12 8.75 15.89
N CYS A 36 -27.24 7.82 15.50
CA CYS A 36 -27.63 6.56 14.87
C CYS A 36 -28.38 6.76 13.54
N ARG A 37 -28.10 7.86 12.85
CA ARG A 37 -28.69 8.19 11.55
C ARG A 37 -27.91 7.51 10.43
N LEU A 38 -28.63 7.05 9.41
CA LEU A 38 -28.02 6.44 8.23
C LEU A 38 -27.19 7.52 7.51
N ILE A 39 -25.92 7.19 7.26
CA ILE A 39 -24.98 8.01 6.50
C ILE A 39 -25.04 7.60 5.03
N ARG A 40 -24.86 6.31 4.74
CA ARG A 40 -24.88 5.78 3.36
C ARG A 40 -25.12 4.29 3.38
N ARG A 41 -25.91 3.82 2.42
CA ARG A 41 -26.00 2.42 2.02
C ARG A 41 -25.11 2.17 0.80
N ILE A 42 -24.34 1.09 0.82
CA ILE A 42 -23.49 0.66 -0.29
C ILE A 42 -23.84 -0.80 -0.62
N ASP A 43 -24.27 -1.04 -1.86
CA ASP A 43 -24.67 -2.37 -2.34
C ASP A 43 -23.44 -3.18 -2.73
N VAL A 44 -22.82 -3.81 -1.74
CA VAL A 44 -21.67 -4.70 -1.89
C VAL A 44 -21.74 -5.84 -0.87
N ASN A 45 -21.34 -7.04 -1.29
CA ASN A 45 -21.13 -8.14 -0.35
C ASN A 45 -19.88 -7.88 0.48
N VAL A 46 -20.04 -7.69 1.78
CA VAL A 46 -18.94 -7.38 2.68
C VAL A 46 -18.55 -8.62 3.46
N LYS A 47 -17.27 -8.95 3.54
CA LYS A 47 -16.67 -9.87 4.53
C LYS A 47 -16.06 -9.14 5.72
N ASN A 48 -15.37 -8.03 5.49
CA ASN A 48 -14.79 -7.23 6.56
C ASN A 48 -14.69 -5.76 6.16
N VAL A 49 -14.58 -4.89 7.16
CA VAL A 49 -14.41 -3.44 6.98
C VAL A 49 -13.21 -3.00 7.81
N TYR A 50 -12.30 -2.26 7.20
CA TYR A 50 -11.10 -1.74 7.86
C TYR A 50 -11.05 -0.23 7.68
N TRP A 51 -11.17 0.52 8.77
CA TRP A 51 -10.99 1.97 8.76
C TRP A 51 -9.53 2.33 8.97
N ALA A 52 -9.05 3.34 8.25
CA ALA A 52 -7.79 3.99 8.56
C ALA A 52 -7.91 4.76 9.88
N ASP A 53 -6.78 4.93 10.58
CA ASP A 53 -6.75 5.67 11.85
C ASP A 53 -7.11 7.15 11.68
N SER A 54 -6.82 7.74 10.51
CA SER A 54 -7.31 9.07 10.14
C SER A 54 -8.83 9.13 10.11
N GLY A 55 -9.45 8.01 9.75
CA GLY A 55 -10.88 7.80 9.55
C GLY A 55 -11.43 8.43 8.28
N ASP A 56 -10.57 8.85 7.36
CA ASP A 56 -10.94 9.41 6.05
C ASP A 56 -10.90 8.35 4.93
N LEU A 57 -10.33 7.16 5.21
CA LEU A 57 -10.28 6.03 4.28
C LEU A 57 -10.88 4.78 4.93
N VAL A 58 -11.59 3.99 4.13
CA VAL A 58 -12.12 2.68 4.51
C VAL A 58 -11.86 1.66 3.41
N ALA A 59 -11.42 0.47 3.81
CA ALA A 59 -11.34 -0.70 2.93
C ALA A 59 -12.52 -1.63 3.23
N ILE A 60 -13.36 -1.89 2.23
CA ILE A 60 -14.44 -2.87 2.29
C ILE A 60 -13.96 -4.12 1.55
N ALA A 61 -13.71 -5.20 2.29
CA ALA A 61 -13.27 -6.47 1.73
C ALA A 61 -14.47 -7.37 1.42
N SER A 62 -14.53 -7.91 0.21
CA SER A 62 -15.50 -8.92 -0.25
C SER A 62 -14.86 -10.31 -0.31
N ASP A 63 -15.55 -11.27 -0.94
CA ASP A 63 -15.02 -12.62 -1.18
C ASP A 63 -13.94 -12.69 -2.26
N THR A 64 -13.94 -11.76 -3.21
CA THR A 64 -13.08 -11.79 -4.40
C THR A 64 -12.28 -10.52 -4.61
N SER A 65 -12.72 -9.41 -4.04
CA SER A 65 -12.15 -8.09 -4.22
C SER A 65 -12.14 -7.31 -2.91
N PHE A 66 -11.49 -6.16 -2.91
CA PHE A 66 -11.73 -5.13 -1.90
C PHE A 66 -11.78 -3.75 -2.55
N TYR A 67 -12.49 -2.85 -1.88
CA TYR A 67 -12.76 -1.50 -2.35
C TYR A 67 -12.15 -0.53 -1.34
N ILE A 68 -11.37 0.44 -1.81
CA ILE A 68 -10.90 1.56 -1.01
C ILE A 68 -11.80 2.75 -1.30
N LEU A 69 -12.46 3.27 -0.27
CA LEU A 69 -13.32 4.44 -0.36
C LEU A 69 -12.78 5.56 0.53
N LYS A 70 -12.95 6.79 0.07
CA LYS A 70 -12.77 7.99 0.87
C LYS A 70 -14.06 8.34 1.56
N TYR A 71 -13.99 8.73 2.83
CA TYR A 71 -15.11 9.18 3.64
C TYR A 71 -15.09 10.70 3.80
N ASN A 72 -16.12 11.38 3.30
CA ASN A 72 -16.21 12.83 3.29
C ASN A 72 -16.91 13.36 4.53
N ARG A 73 -16.16 13.53 5.62
CA ARG A 73 -16.67 13.98 6.93
C ARG A 73 -17.46 15.28 6.89
N ASP A 74 -16.97 16.28 6.15
CA ASP A 74 -17.61 17.61 6.09
C ASP A 74 -19.00 17.56 5.43
N ILE A 75 -19.15 16.71 4.42
CA ILE A 75 -20.42 16.46 3.73
C ILE A 75 -21.41 15.80 4.70
N VAL A 76 -20.95 14.78 5.42
CA VAL A 76 -21.79 14.09 6.41
C VAL A 76 -22.18 15.01 7.56
N SER A 77 -21.25 15.80 8.10
CA SER A 77 -21.57 16.77 9.17
C SER A 77 -22.63 17.75 8.70
N SER A 78 -22.44 18.36 7.53
CA SER A 78 -23.40 19.32 6.96
C SER A 78 -24.79 18.70 6.75
N TYR A 79 -24.83 17.44 6.33
CA TYR A 79 -26.08 16.70 6.18
C TYR A 79 -26.75 16.42 7.53
N LEU A 80 -26.00 15.98 8.53
CA LEU A 80 -26.55 15.70 9.87
C LEU A 80 -27.09 16.99 10.50
N ASP A 81 -26.34 18.10 10.40
CA ASP A 81 -26.73 19.42 10.91
C ASP A 81 -27.94 20.01 10.19
N SER A 82 -28.15 19.66 8.92
CA SER A 82 -29.31 20.14 8.16
C SER A 82 -30.66 19.65 8.69
N GLY A 83 -30.66 18.60 9.54
CA GLY A 83 -31.87 18.01 10.11
C GLY A 83 -32.83 17.40 9.07
N LYS A 84 -32.40 17.27 7.80
CA LYS A 84 -33.22 16.65 6.76
C LYS A 84 -33.50 15.19 7.12
N PRO A 85 -34.74 14.71 6.86
CA PRO A 85 -35.07 13.31 7.06
C PRO A 85 -34.18 12.44 6.17
N THR A 86 -33.75 11.32 6.72
CA THR A 86 -32.91 10.37 6.01
C THR A 86 -33.75 9.51 5.09
N ASP A 87 -33.36 9.48 3.81
CA ASP A 87 -33.89 8.54 2.83
C ASP A 87 -33.28 7.14 3.06
N ASP A 88 -33.72 6.15 2.28
CA ASP A 88 -33.29 4.76 2.47
C ASP A 88 -31.83 4.51 2.04
N GLU A 89 -31.20 5.49 1.37
CA GLU A 89 -29.89 5.39 0.75
C GLU A 89 -28.80 6.22 1.46
N GLY A 90 -29.18 7.26 2.19
CA GLY A 90 -28.28 8.22 2.82
C GLY A 90 -27.67 9.21 1.82
N VAL A 91 -26.55 9.82 2.19
CA VAL A 91 -25.85 10.84 1.42
C VAL A 91 -24.88 10.20 0.44
N GLU A 92 -25.21 10.24 -0.85
CA GLU A 92 -24.39 9.65 -1.93
C GLU A 92 -22.91 10.06 -1.83
N ASP A 93 -22.64 11.36 -1.67
CA ASP A 93 -21.28 11.93 -1.60
C ASP A 93 -20.55 11.66 -0.28
N ALA A 94 -21.15 10.97 0.69
CA ALA A 94 -20.47 10.60 1.94
C ALA A 94 -19.29 9.67 1.70
N PHE A 95 -19.36 8.83 0.67
CA PHE A 95 -18.29 7.91 0.28
C PHE A 95 -17.96 8.05 -1.20
N GLU A 96 -16.68 8.18 -1.51
CA GLU A 96 -16.15 8.20 -2.87
C GLU A 96 -15.32 6.93 -3.09
N LEU A 97 -15.68 6.12 -4.10
CA LEU A 97 -14.88 4.96 -4.49
C LEU A 97 -13.58 5.44 -5.14
N LEU A 98 -12.44 5.19 -4.48
CA LEU A 98 -11.13 5.52 -5.04
C LEU A 98 -10.60 4.39 -5.91
N HIS A 99 -10.64 3.15 -5.39
CA HIS A 99 -10.01 2.00 -6.04
C HIS A 99 -10.78 0.70 -5.78
N GLU A 100 -10.79 -0.17 -6.79
CA GLU A 100 -11.23 -1.55 -6.71
C GLU A 100 -10.05 -2.47 -7.02
N ILE A 101 -9.78 -3.41 -6.13
CA ILE A 101 -8.68 -4.37 -6.26
C ILE A 101 -9.27 -5.78 -6.29
N ASN A 102 -8.99 -6.53 -7.37
CA ASN A 102 -9.44 -7.90 -7.57
C ASN A 102 -8.58 -8.94 -6.82
N GLU A 103 -8.40 -8.72 -5.51
CA GLU A 103 -7.77 -9.68 -4.61
C GLU A 103 -8.64 -9.94 -3.37
N ARG A 104 -8.66 -11.19 -2.92
CA ARG A 104 -9.31 -11.56 -1.67
C ARG A 104 -8.45 -11.21 -0.46
N VAL A 105 -8.94 -10.31 0.38
CA VAL A 105 -8.34 -9.97 1.67
C VAL A 105 -8.69 -11.03 2.72
N ARG A 106 -7.69 -11.60 3.40
CA ARG A 106 -7.87 -12.47 4.56
C ARG A 106 -7.87 -11.68 5.85
N THR A 107 -6.87 -10.84 6.04
CA THR A 107 -6.79 -9.84 7.13
C THR A 107 -6.19 -8.57 6.56
N GLY A 108 -6.57 -7.42 7.10
CA GLY A 108 -6.04 -6.12 6.70
C GLY A 108 -5.86 -5.19 7.90
N LEU A 109 -5.00 -4.19 7.73
CA LEU A 109 -4.86 -3.04 8.61
C LEU A 109 -4.36 -1.84 7.81
N TRP A 110 -4.55 -0.64 8.34
CA TRP A 110 -4.01 0.58 7.77
C TRP A 110 -2.76 1.03 8.51
N VAL A 111 -1.80 1.60 7.78
CA VAL A 111 -0.68 2.37 8.34
C VAL A 111 -0.60 3.68 7.57
N GLY A 112 -1.13 4.76 8.14
CA GLY A 112 -1.43 5.97 7.36
C GLY A 112 -2.38 5.64 6.22
N ASP A 113 -2.02 6.02 5.00
CA ASP A 113 -2.79 5.75 3.78
C ASP A 113 -2.40 4.43 3.08
N CYS A 114 -1.59 3.61 3.74
CA CYS A 114 -1.15 2.32 3.23
C CYS A 114 -2.00 1.19 3.79
N PHE A 115 -2.81 0.56 2.93
CA PHE A 115 -3.61 -0.59 3.33
C PHE A 115 -2.79 -1.88 3.19
N ILE A 116 -2.42 -2.46 4.33
CA ILE A 116 -1.62 -3.68 4.40
C ILE A 116 -2.56 -4.86 4.58
N TYR A 117 -2.38 -5.91 3.81
CA TYR A 117 -3.23 -7.08 3.90
C TYR A 117 -2.51 -8.39 3.59
N SER A 118 -3.02 -9.47 4.17
CA SER A 118 -2.70 -10.83 3.72
C SER A 118 -3.79 -11.35 2.80
N ASN A 119 -3.42 -12.08 1.75
CA ASN A 119 -4.37 -12.62 0.78
C ASN A 119 -4.50 -14.17 0.87
N SER A 120 -5.34 -14.75 0.00
CA SER A 120 -5.57 -16.20 -0.04
C SER A 120 -4.37 -17.00 -0.56
N THR A 121 -3.46 -16.39 -1.32
CA THR A 121 -2.24 -17.00 -1.87
C THR A 121 -1.02 -16.83 -0.98
N TRP A 122 -1.25 -16.49 0.31
CA TRP A 122 -0.22 -16.36 1.34
C TRP A 122 0.81 -15.29 1.01
N ARG A 123 0.37 -14.19 0.40
CA ARG A 123 1.20 -13.00 0.23
C ARG A 123 0.82 -11.95 1.25
N LEU A 124 1.82 -11.31 1.80
CA LEU A 124 1.68 -10.06 2.55
C LEU A 124 1.91 -8.92 1.58
N ASN A 125 0.84 -8.19 1.28
CA ASN A 125 0.80 -7.11 0.31
C ASN A 125 0.52 -5.77 1.01
N TYR A 126 0.85 -4.68 0.35
CA TYR A 126 0.25 -3.38 0.62
C TYR A 126 -0.37 -2.80 -0.63
N CYS A 127 -1.38 -1.94 -0.42
CA CYS A 127 -2.01 -1.14 -1.45
C CYS A 127 -1.90 0.35 -1.07
N VAL A 128 -1.37 1.17 -1.98
CA VAL A 128 -1.30 2.63 -1.84
C VAL A 128 -1.76 3.26 -3.14
N GLY A 129 -2.84 4.03 -3.11
CA GLY A 129 -3.38 4.69 -4.30
C GLY A 129 -3.76 3.72 -5.43
N GLY A 130 -4.29 2.54 -5.08
CA GLY A 130 -4.70 1.50 -6.04
C GLY A 130 -3.57 0.57 -6.50
N GLU A 131 -2.32 0.95 -6.28
CA GLU A 131 -1.16 0.13 -6.65
C GLU A 131 -0.89 -0.92 -5.56
N VAL A 132 -0.92 -2.19 -5.95
CA VAL A 132 -0.64 -3.34 -5.07
C VAL A 132 0.80 -3.78 -5.23
N THR A 133 1.51 -3.93 -4.11
CA THR A 133 2.87 -4.48 -4.09
C THR A 133 2.98 -5.60 -3.06
N THR A 134 3.55 -6.73 -3.49
CA THR A 134 3.89 -7.85 -2.59
C THR A 134 5.18 -7.54 -1.83
N MET A 135 5.11 -7.58 -0.51
CA MET A 135 6.28 -7.44 0.37
C MET A 135 6.95 -8.78 0.63
N PHE A 136 6.14 -9.78 1.01
CA PHE A 136 6.64 -11.10 1.40
C PHE A 136 5.71 -12.19 0.91
N HIS A 137 6.32 -13.30 0.49
CA HIS A 137 5.64 -14.57 0.32
C HIS A 137 5.72 -15.31 1.66
N LEU A 138 4.56 -15.60 2.23
CA LEU A 138 4.43 -16.32 3.49
C LEU A 138 4.44 -17.82 3.19
N ASP A 139 5.05 -18.59 4.07
CA ASP A 139 5.14 -20.04 4.00
C ASP A 139 3.85 -20.74 4.46
N ARG A 140 2.97 -20.01 5.16
CA ARG A 140 1.71 -20.51 5.70
C ARG A 140 0.66 -19.41 5.87
N PRO A 141 -0.61 -19.76 6.12
CA PRO A 141 -1.65 -18.78 6.44
C PRO A 141 -1.33 -17.99 7.72
N MET A 142 -1.10 -16.68 7.56
CA MET A 142 -0.88 -15.75 8.66
C MET A 142 -1.97 -14.67 8.71
N TYR A 143 -2.22 -14.13 9.91
CA TYR A 143 -3.23 -13.12 10.22
C TYR A 143 -2.54 -11.89 10.81
N LEU A 144 -2.86 -10.70 10.31
CA LEU A 144 -2.31 -9.44 10.80
C LEU A 144 -2.73 -9.18 12.25
N LEU A 145 -1.75 -8.83 13.10
CA LEU A 145 -1.97 -8.38 14.48
C LEU A 145 -1.89 -6.86 14.60
N GLY A 146 -0.92 -6.23 13.92
CA GLY A 146 -0.67 -4.80 14.09
C GLY A 146 0.66 -4.37 13.47
N TYR A 147 0.86 -3.05 13.40
CA TYR A 147 2.11 -2.42 13.01
C TYR A 147 2.73 -1.69 14.21
N LEU A 148 4.02 -1.88 14.43
CA LEU A 148 4.80 -1.15 15.43
C LEU A 148 5.80 -0.22 14.73
N ALA A 149 5.46 1.07 14.73
CA ALA A 149 6.28 2.12 14.12
C ALA A 149 7.70 2.21 14.71
N SER A 150 7.83 2.02 16.03
CA SER A 150 9.14 2.04 16.72
C SER A 150 10.13 1.02 16.17
N HIS A 151 9.64 -0.09 15.60
CA HIS A 151 10.46 -1.15 15.03
C HIS A 151 10.33 -1.24 13.50
N SER A 152 9.49 -0.39 12.88
CA SER A 152 9.13 -0.49 11.46
C SER A 152 8.73 -1.92 11.07
N ARG A 153 7.87 -2.56 11.87
CA ARG A 153 7.50 -3.97 11.69
C ARG A 153 6.01 -4.21 11.77
N VAL A 154 5.51 -5.02 10.85
CA VAL A 154 4.16 -5.60 10.89
C VAL A 154 4.26 -6.97 11.54
N TYR A 155 3.42 -7.21 12.53
CA TYR A 155 3.34 -8.48 13.23
C TYR A 155 2.15 -9.28 12.73
N LEU A 156 2.40 -10.57 12.49
CA LEU A 156 1.39 -11.53 12.09
C LEU A 156 1.43 -12.73 13.02
N ILE A 157 0.30 -13.43 13.12
CA ILE A 157 0.14 -14.66 13.90
C ILE A 157 -0.39 -15.79 13.02
N ASP A 158 0.03 -17.03 13.27
CA ASP A 158 -0.59 -18.23 12.67
C ASP A 158 -1.60 -18.90 13.62
N LYS A 159 -2.24 -19.96 13.16
CA LYS A 159 -3.21 -20.73 13.96
C LYS A 159 -2.57 -21.49 15.14
N GLN A 160 -1.24 -21.60 15.16
CA GLN A 160 -0.46 -22.22 16.22
C GLN A 160 0.05 -21.18 17.22
N PHE A 161 -0.43 -19.93 17.13
CA PHE A 161 -0.04 -18.80 17.97
C PHE A 161 1.43 -18.37 17.82
N ASN A 162 2.11 -18.75 16.73
CA ASN A 162 3.44 -18.22 16.47
C ASN A 162 3.33 -16.80 15.92
N VAL A 163 4.03 -15.87 16.56
CA VAL A 163 4.09 -14.47 16.14
C VAL A 163 5.36 -14.23 15.33
N ILE A 164 5.22 -13.66 14.13
CA ILE A 164 6.34 -13.32 13.24
C ILE A 164 6.24 -11.85 12.86
N GLY A 165 7.36 -11.14 12.97
CA GLY A 165 7.47 -9.74 12.55
C GLY A 165 8.15 -9.62 11.19
N TYR A 166 7.54 -8.90 10.28
CA TYR A 166 8.07 -8.56 8.96
C TYR A 166 8.40 -7.07 8.90
N THR A 167 9.58 -6.74 8.38
CA THR A 167 10.00 -5.34 8.24
C THR A 167 9.13 -4.64 7.19
N LEU A 168 8.59 -3.49 7.56
CA LEU A 168 7.83 -2.58 6.72
C LEU A 168 8.43 -1.18 6.85
N LEU A 169 9.24 -0.80 5.88
CA LEU A 169 9.82 0.54 5.80
C LEU A 169 8.87 1.47 5.06
N LEU A 170 8.21 2.35 5.81
CA LEU A 170 7.30 3.34 5.23
C LEU A 170 8.02 4.28 4.27
N SER A 171 9.26 4.69 4.56
CA SER A 171 10.06 5.52 3.65
C SER A 171 10.31 4.85 2.30
N LEU A 172 10.53 3.53 2.28
CA LEU A 172 10.70 2.77 1.04
C LEU A 172 9.38 2.71 0.24
N ILE A 173 8.25 2.55 0.93
CA ILE A 173 6.93 2.52 0.30
C ILE A 173 6.60 3.90 -0.27
N GLU A 174 6.74 4.95 0.54
CA GLU A 174 6.49 6.34 0.14
C GLU A 174 7.35 6.72 -1.06
N TYR A 175 8.64 6.40 -1.05
CA TYR A 175 9.53 6.62 -2.19
C TYR A 175 9.01 5.94 -3.46
N LYS A 176 8.69 4.63 -3.38
CA LYS A 176 8.17 3.89 -4.55
C LYS A 176 6.85 4.49 -5.03
N THR A 177 5.94 4.86 -4.13
CA THR A 177 4.68 5.51 -4.49
C THR A 177 4.89 6.85 -5.19
N LEU A 178 5.80 7.70 -4.69
CA LEU A 178 6.10 9.00 -5.30
C LEU A 178 6.69 8.83 -6.71
N VAL A 179 7.63 7.90 -6.89
CA VAL A 179 8.17 7.54 -8.21
C VAL A 179 7.06 7.04 -9.14
N MET A 180 6.17 6.16 -8.67
CA MET A 180 5.03 5.68 -9.46
C MET A 180 4.07 6.79 -9.89
N ARG A 181 3.95 7.86 -9.10
CA ARG A 181 3.14 9.04 -9.41
C ARG A 181 3.87 10.07 -10.28
N GLY A 182 5.16 9.85 -10.58
CA GLY A 182 6.00 10.78 -11.32
C GLY A 182 6.50 11.98 -10.51
N ASP A 183 6.32 11.99 -9.19
CA ASP A 183 6.80 13.05 -8.30
C ASP A 183 8.23 12.76 -7.83
N LEU A 184 9.18 12.89 -8.76
CA LEU A 184 10.59 12.58 -8.53
C LEU A 184 11.26 13.56 -7.55
N GLU A 185 10.82 14.82 -7.54
CA GLU A 185 11.36 15.83 -6.63
C GLU A 185 11.12 15.46 -5.18
N ARG A 186 9.88 15.09 -4.81
CA ARG A 186 9.60 14.62 -3.45
C ARG A 186 10.24 13.28 -3.16
N ALA A 187 10.26 12.36 -4.12
CA ALA A 187 10.93 11.07 -3.95
C ALA A 187 12.42 11.26 -3.57
N SER A 188 13.12 12.21 -4.21
CA SER A 188 14.52 12.53 -3.91
C SER A 188 14.75 12.97 -2.47
N GLN A 189 13.77 13.63 -1.84
CA GLN A 189 13.84 14.09 -0.45
C GLN A 189 13.66 12.95 0.56
N ILE A 190 12.92 11.91 0.18
CA ILE A 190 12.68 10.71 1.01
C ILE A 190 13.86 9.74 0.91
N LEU A 191 14.54 9.67 -0.23
CA LEU A 191 15.62 8.72 -0.49
C LEU A 191 16.69 8.63 0.62
N PRO A 192 17.19 9.73 1.23
CA PRO A 192 18.19 9.66 2.30
C PRO A 192 17.69 8.99 3.59
N SER A 193 16.37 8.91 3.79
CA SER A 193 15.76 8.24 4.94
C SER A 193 15.67 6.71 4.77
N ILE A 194 15.93 6.20 3.56
CA ILE A 194 15.92 4.76 3.28
C ILE A 194 17.25 4.16 3.76
N PRO A 195 17.21 3.08 4.57
CA PRO A 195 18.43 2.41 5.03
C PRO A 195 19.27 1.90 3.85
N LYS A 196 20.60 1.99 3.98
CA LYS A 196 21.56 1.67 2.90
C LYS A 196 21.40 0.26 2.35
N GLU A 197 21.04 -0.70 3.18
CA GLU A 197 20.77 -2.09 2.80
C GLU A 197 19.65 -2.25 1.75
N HIS A 198 18.73 -1.28 1.67
CA HIS A 198 17.62 -1.29 0.71
C HIS A 198 17.89 -0.49 -0.56
N LEU A 199 19.00 0.26 -0.66
CA LEU A 199 19.27 1.12 -1.81
C LEU A 199 19.41 0.33 -3.13
N ASN A 200 20.02 -0.86 -3.11
CA ASN A 200 20.05 -1.71 -4.31
C ASN A 200 18.66 -2.19 -4.73
N SER A 201 17.75 -2.44 -3.78
CA SER A 201 16.35 -2.75 -4.10
C SER A 201 15.62 -1.57 -4.71
N VAL A 202 15.93 -0.34 -4.26
CA VAL A 202 15.43 0.91 -4.86
C VAL A 202 15.96 1.06 -6.29
N ALA A 203 17.26 0.85 -6.50
CA ALA A 203 17.87 0.92 -7.82
C ALA A 203 17.27 -0.09 -8.81
N HIS A 204 17.07 -1.35 -8.41
CA HIS A 204 16.36 -2.33 -9.24
C HIS A 204 14.92 -1.92 -9.55
N PHE A 205 14.23 -1.29 -8.60
CA PHE A 205 12.90 -0.76 -8.84
C PHE A 205 12.92 0.36 -9.89
N LEU A 206 13.88 1.29 -9.82
CA LEU A 206 14.05 2.37 -10.81
C LEU A 206 14.42 1.82 -12.20
N GLU A 207 15.36 0.87 -12.26
CA GLU A 207 15.76 0.17 -13.49
C GLU A 207 14.55 -0.51 -14.16
N SER A 208 13.69 -1.18 -13.38
CA SER A 208 12.48 -1.83 -13.90
C SER A 208 11.48 -0.85 -14.53
N ARG A 209 11.61 0.44 -14.21
CA ARG A 209 10.83 1.55 -14.76
C ARG A 209 11.55 2.30 -15.89
N GLY A 210 12.71 1.82 -16.32
CA GLY A 210 13.53 2.46 -17.36
C GLY A 210 14.32 3.68 -16.88
N MET A 211 14.32 3.96 -15.58
CA MET A 211 15.03 5.09 -14.98
C MET A 211 16.49 4.71 -14.66
N LEU A 212 17.25 4.40 -15.72
CA LEU A 212 18.59 3.82 -15.60
C LEU A 212 19.60 4.78 -14.95
N GLU A 213 19.53 6.08 -15.26
CA GLU A 213 20.42 7.09 -14.67
C GLU A 213 20.21 7.19 -13.15
N ASP A 214 18.95 7.32 -12.71
CA ASP A 214 18.61 7.36 -11.29
C ASP A 214 18.96 6.04 -10.59
N ALA A 215 18.74 4.90 -11.25
CA ALA A 215 19.14 3.59 -10.73
C ALA A 215 20.66 3.52 -10.49
N LEU A 216 21.48 4.05 -11.41
CA LEU A 216 22.93 4.07 -11.29
C LEU A 216 23.40 4.97 -10.12
N GLU A 217 22.72 6.10 -9.91
CA GLU A 217 23.04 6.99 -8.79
C GLU A 217 22.74 6.34 -7.43
N VAL A 218 21.61 5.63 -7.33
CA VAL A 218 21.14 5.00 -6.08
C VAL A 218 21.84 3.69 -5.76
N ALA A 219 22.22 2.89 -6.78
CA ALA A 219 22.85 1.59 -6.59
C ALA A 219 24.13 1.72 -5.77
N THR A 220 24.37 0.82 -4.82
CA THR A 220 25.58 0.83 -3.97
C THR A 220 26.49 -0.36 -4.26
N ASP A 221 25.97 -1.42 -4.87
CA ASP A 221 26.77 -2.59 -5.24
C ASP A 221 27.65 -2.30 -6.47
N PRO A 222 28.98 -2.50 -6.40
CA PRO A 222 29.88 -2.24 -7.53
C PRO A 222 29.68 -3.14 -8.75
N ASN A 223 29.12 -4.35 -8.61
CA ASN A 223 28.82 -5.18 -9.76
C ASN A 223 27.60 -4.65 -10.50
N TYR A 224 26.53 -4.42 -9.77
CA TYR A 224 25.31 -3.89 -10.33
C TYR A 224 25.48 -2.48 -10.92
N ARG A 225 26.20 -1.59 -10.23
CA ARG A 225 26.56 -0.26 -10.78
C ARG A 225 27.37 -0.36 -12.08
N PHE A 226 28.24 -1.36 -12.21
CA PHE A 226 29.00 -1.58 -13.45
C PHE A 226 28.06 -1.96 -14.59
N ASP A 227 27.15 -2.91 -14.35
CA ASP A 227 26.19 -3.38 -15.35
C ASP A 227 25.28 -2.22 -15.82
N LEU A 228 24.78 -1.40 -14.89
CA LEU A 228 24.00 -0.19 -15.20
C LEU A 228 24.82 0.82 -16.02
N ALA A 229 26.09 1.06 -15.67
CA ALA A 229 26.96 1.99 -16.38
C ALA A 229 27.26 1.52 -17.82
N ILE A 230 27.44 0.20 -18.01
CA ILE A 230 27.57 -0.43 -19.34
C ILE A 230 26.29 -0.23 -20.14
N GLN A 231 25.12 -0.47 -19.56
CA GLN A 231 23.82 -0.29 -20.23
C GLN A 231 23.57 1.16 -20.65
N LEU A 232 24.01 2.13 -19.84
CA LEU A 232 23.94 3.57 -20.14
C LEU A 232 25.04 4.07 -21.09
N GLY A 233 26.02 3.26 -21.45
CA GLY A 233 27.19 3.69 -22.23
C GLY A 233 28.10 4.67 -21.48
N ARG A 234 28.06 4.70 -20.15
CA ARG A 234 28.89 5.56 -19.28
C ARG A 234 30.26 4.93 -19.04
N LEU A 235 31.08 4.91 -20.09
CA LEU A 235 32.39 4.25 -20.10
C LEU A 235 33.32 4.73 -18.97
N ASP A 236 33.31 6.02 -18.64
CA ASP A 236 34.15 6.56 -17.56
C ASP A 236 33.80 6.00 -16.19
N VAL A 237 32.50 5.87 -15.91
CA VAL A 237 31.99 5.29 -14.65
C VAL A 237 32.28 3.80 -14.61
N ALA A 238 32.00 3.07 -15.70
CA ALA A 238 32.28 1.65 -15.81
C ALA A 238 33.79 1.34 -15.66
N LYS A 239 34.67 2.18 -16.24
CA LYS A 239 36.12 2.10 -16.08
C LYS A 239 36.55 2.30 -14.64
N ALA A 240 36.06 3.34 -13.98
CA ALA A 240 36.40 3.60 -12.58
C ALA A 240 36.05 2.40 -11.68
N ILE A 241 34.88 1.81 -11.89
CA ILE A 241 34.43 0.62 -11.15
C ILE A 241 35.28 -0.62 -11.50
N ALA A 242 35.62 -0.83 -12.78
CA ALA A 242 36.45 -1.96 -13.20
C ALA A 242 37.87 -1.92 -12.61
N VAL A 243 38.45 -0.71 -12.46
CA VAL A 243 39.72 -0.48 -11.75
C VAL A 243 39.61 -0.90 -10.28
N GLU A 244 38.53 -0.51 -9.60
CA GLU A 244 38.32 -0.81 -8.18
C GLU A 244 38.09 -2.30 -7.93
N VAL A 245 37.20 -2.94 -8.72
CA VAL A 245 36.81 -4.35 -8.56
C VAL A 245 37.92 -5.30 -9.04
N LYS A 246 38.89 -4.82 -9.83
CA LYS A 246 40.03 -5.60 -10.38
C LYS A 246 39.61 -6.90 -11.07
N SER A 247 38.50 -6.86 -11.81
CA SER A 247 37.93 -8.02 -12.49
C SER A 247 38.25 -8.00 -13.98
N GLU A 248 38.97 -9.02 -14.46
CA GLU A 248 39.38 -9.15 -15.86
C GLU A 248 38.17 -9.29 -16.81
N SER A 249 37.10 -9.98 -16.38
CA SER A 249 35.88 -10.14 -17.18
C SER A 249 35.19 -8.80 -17.44
N LYS A 250 35.14 -7.92 -16.44
CA LYS A 250 34.59 -6.55 -16.58
C LYS A 250 35.43 -5.68 -17.50
N TRP A 251 36.75 -5.80 -17.44
CA TRP A 251 37.65 -5.11 -18.37
C TRP A 251 37.40 -5.54 -19.83
N LYS A 252 37.15 -6.82 -20.05
CA LYS A 252 36.81 -7.34 -21.38
C LYS A 252 35.49 -6.75 -21.89
N GLN A 253 34.43 -6.78 -21.07
CA GLN A 253 33.12 -6.19 -21.42
C GLN A 253 33.21 -4.69 -21.71
N LEU A 254 33.97 -3.95 -20.89
CA LEU A 254 34.22 -2.53 -21.12
C LEU A 254 34.95 -2.28 -22.43
N GLY A 255 35.97 -3.09 -22.75
CA GLY A 255 36.72 -3.00 -24.00
C GLY A 255 35.86 -3.28 -25.24
N GLU A 256 35.00 -4.29 -25.18
CA GLU A 256 34.03 -4.60 -26.25
C GLU A 256 33.04 -3.44 -26.46
N LEU A 257 32.55 -2.83 -25.38
CA LEU A 257 31.65 -1.67 -25.46
C LEU A 257 32.37 -0.42 -26.01
N ALA A 258 33.59 -0.15 -25.59
CA ALA A 258 34.40 0.96 -26.09
C ALA A 258 34.65 0.83 -27.62
N MET A 259 35.06 -0.37 -28.05
CA MET A 259 35.27 -0.68 -29.47
C MET A 259 33.99 -0.53 -30.31
N SER A 260 32.84 -0.96 -29.80
CA SER A 260 31.56 -0.85 -30.53
C SER A 260 30.99 0.58 -30.55
N SER A 261 31.29 1.39 -29.54
CA SER A 261 30.86 2.79 -29.45
C SER A 261 31.83 3.79 -30.11
N GLY A 262 32.98 3.32 -30.62
CA GLY A 262 33.97 4.14 -31.32
C GLY A 262 34.66 5.17 -30.40
N LYS A 263 34.69 4.90 -29.10
CA LYS A 263 35.29 5.74 -28.04
C LYS A 263 36.42 5.03 -27.33
#